data_AF-A0A8S3ERC3-F1
#
_entry.id   AF-A0A8S3ERC3-F1
#
_cell.length_a   1.000
_cell.length_b   1.000
_cell.length_c   1.000
_cell.angle_alpha   90.00
_cell.angle_beta   90.00
_cell.angle_gamma   90.00
#
_symmetry.space_group_name_H-M   'P 1'
#
loop_
_entity.id
_entity.type
_entity.pdbx_description
1 polymer ?
#
loop_
_entity_poly.entity_id
_entity_poly.type
_entity_poly.pdbx_seq_one_letter_code
_entity_poly.pdbx_strand_id
1 'polypeptide(L)'
;HQKCEQKLQSLSEKLQNIDDIHTIDNLAHAHIAQCSAENIMIWCQFIQTFGLSESSAIVLGKEYHFKRVRRLSEGFFQREMSRVNLLTNESYSYNELHELVRNSSYYSRLLPLTIECVELDGVPDTLPIIIEEIYLSDEQKPSKMLPSSVKMKTPSAYNDNPLLQVVQNFSKNLMKGI
;
A
#
# COMPACT_ATOMS: atom_id res chain seq x y z
N HIS A 1 -2.63 13.37 21.42
CA HIS A 1 -1.82 12.97 22.59
C HIS A 1 -2.07 13.85 23.82
N GLN A 2 -1.84 15.17 23.74
CA GLN A 2 -1.92 16.08 24.91
C GLN A 2 -3.28 16.10 25.65
N LYS A 3 -4.42 15.98 24.93
CA LYS A 3 -5.76 15.88 25.55
C LYS A 3 -5.99 14.57 26.34
N CYS A 4 -5.37 13.46 25.93
CA CYS A 4 -5.59 12.15 26.55
C CYS A 4 -4.85 12.06 27.89
N GLU A 5 -3.64 12.59 27.93
CA GLU A 5 -2.82 12.70 29.14
C GLU A 5 -3.51 13.59 30.19
N GLN A 6 -4.06 14.73 29.78
CA GLN A 6 -4.85 15.62 30.65
C GLN A 6 -6.14 14.95 31.17
N LYS A 7 -6.85 14.18 30.33
CA LYS A 7 -8.02 13.40 30.77
C LYS A 7 -7.62 12.34 31.80
N LEU A 8 -6.51 11.64 31.60
CA LEU A 8 -6.00 10.62 32.53
C LEU A 8 -5.53 11.24 33.86
N GLN A 9 -4.88 12.40 33.83
CA GLN A 9 -4.51 13.13 35.04
C GLN A 9 -5.74 13.54 35.86
N SER A 10 -6.73 14.17 35.21
CA SER A 10 -8.00 14.53 35.86
C SER A 10 -8.72 13.32 36.45
N LEU A 11 -8.64 12.16 35.78
CA LEU A 11 -9.22 10.91 36.27
C LEU A 11 -8.49 10.38 37.50
N SER A 12 -7.16 10.38 37.47
CA SER A 12 -6.31 9.96 38.58
C SER A 12 -6.56 10.80 39.83
N GLU A 13 -6.72 12.11 39.67
CA GLU A 13 -7.04 13.03 40.76
C GLU A 13 -8.44 12.75 41.34
N LYS A 14 -9.43 12.44 40.51
CA LYS A 14 -10.79 12.07 40.97
C LYS A 14 -10.82 10.76 41.73
N LEU A 15 -10.05 9.77 41.27
CA LEU A 15 -9.96 8.45 41.92
C LEU A 15 -9.20 8.50 43.25
N GLN A 16 -8.21 9.38 43.40
CA GLN A 16 -7.47 9.56 44.66
C GLN A 16 -8.32 10.11 45.81
N ASN A 17 -9.51 10.66 45.52
CA ASN A 17 -10.39 11.31 46.50
C ASN A 17 -11.66 10.48 46.82
N ILE A 18 -11.74 9.22 46.39
CA ILE A 18 -12.90 8.36 46.61
C ILE A 18 -12.50 7.20 47.55
N ASP A 19 -13.16 7.13 48.71
CA ASP A 19 -12.88 6.12 49.74
C ASP A 19 -13.77 4.86 49.63
N ASP A 20 -14.81 4.88 48.79
CA ASP A 20 -15.77 3.78 48.63
C ASP A 20 -15.54 2.98 47.31
N ILE A 21 -15.42 1.67 47.45
CA ILE A 21 -15.13 0.75 46.33
C ILE A 21 -16.27 0.70 45.33
N HIS A 22 -17.52 0.78 45.77
CA HIS A 22 -18.68 0.72 44.86
C HIS A 22 -18.80 1.97 43.99
N THR A 23 -18.40 3.14 44.50
CA THR A 23 -18.34 4.37 43.72
C THR A 23 -17.20 4.36 42.71
N ILE A 24 -16.05 3.74 43.03
CA ILE A 24 -14.96 3.53 42.08
C ILE A 24 -15.40 2.64 40.91
N ASP A 25 -16.05 1.50 41.20
CA ASP A 25 -16.54 0.58 40.15
C ASP A 25 -17.53 1.27 39.21
N ASN A 26 -18.51 1.99 39.76
CA ASN A 26 -19.48 2.72 38.95
C ASN A 26 -18.82 3.80 38.08
N LEU A 27 -17.83 4.50 38.62
CA LEU A 27 -17.09 5.52 37.90
C LEU A 27 -16.25 4.89 36.77
N ALA A 28 -15.55 3.78 37.03
CA ALA A 28 -14.81 3.04 36.01
C ALA A 28 -15.71 2.56 34.87
N HIS A 29 -16.87 1.97 35.18
CA HIS A 29 -17.83 1.54 34.17
C HIS A 29 -18.38 2.71 33.34
N ALA A 30 -18.70 3.84 33.99
CA ALA A 30 -19.16 5.04 33.30
C ALA A 30 -18.09 5.60 32.34
N HIS A 31 -16.82 5.59 32.74
CA HIS A 31 -15.72 6.04 31.89
C HIS A 31 -15.43 5.09 30.72
N ILE A 32 -15.46 3.78 30.95
CA ILE A 32 -15.33 2.79 29.87
C ILE A 32 -16.46 2.97 28.85
N ALA A 33 -17.70 3.13 29.33
CA ALA A 33 -18.84 3.41 28.47
C ALA A 33 -18.65 4.71 27.68
N GLN A 34 -18.20 5.80 28.32
CA GLN A 34 -17.89 7.06 27.64
C GLN A 34 -16.79 6.88 26.58
N CYS A 35 -15.68 6.23 26.90
CA CYS A 35 -14.59 5.98 25.94
C CYS A 35 -15.06 5.13 24.75
N SER A 36 -15.89 4.11 24.98
CA SER A 36 -16.46 3.32 23.90
C SER A 36 -17.37 4.16 22.99
N ALA A 37 -18.19 5.05 23.56
CA ALA A 37 -19.04 5.96 22.79
C ALA A 37 -18.22 6.97 21.97
N GLU A 38 -17.17 7.55 22.56
CA GLU A 38 -16.22 8.43 21.86
C GLU A 38 -15.53 7.68 20.70
N ASN A 39 -15.11 6.43 20.90
CA ASN A 39 -14.47 5.61 19.87
C ASN A 39 -15.43 5.26 18.73
N ILE A 40 -16.67 4.88 19.06
CA ILE A 40 -17.73 4.64 18.05
C ILE A 40 -18.00 5.91 17.24
N MET A 41 -18.10 7.07 17.90
CA MET A 41 -18.33 8.34 17.22
C MET A 41 -17.20 8.68 16.24
N ILE A 42 -15.95 8.53 16.66
CA ILE A 42 -14.78 8.76 15.78
C ILE A 42 -14.82 7.80 14.59
N TRP A 43 -15.13 6.52 14.82
CA TRP A 43 -15.27 5.54 13.75
C TRP A 43 -16.39 5.90 12.76
N CYS A 44 -17.56 6.30 13.26
CA CYS A 44 -18.66 6.77 12.40
C CYS A 44 -18.25 7.99 11.57
N GLN A 45 -17.56 8.95 12.18
CA GLN A 45 -17.06 10.14 11.49
C GLN A 45 -16.02 9.79 10.41
N PHE A 46 -15.14 8.82 10.70
CA PHE A 46 -14.19 8.30 9.72
C PHE A 46 -14.91 7.67 8.53
N ILE A 47 -15.87 6.77 8.78
CA ILE A 47 -16.64 6.11 7.72
C ILE A 47 -17.44 7.13 6.90
N GLN A 48 -18.04 8.13 7.53
CA GLN A 48 -18.77 9.17 6.80
C GLN A 48 -17.84 10.03 5.93
N THR A 49 -16.62 10.29 6.40
CA THR A 49 -15.68 11.15 5.67
C THR A 49 -15.00 10.43 4.52
N PHE A 50 -14.61 9.16 4.72
CA PHE A 50 -13.84 8.38 3.73
C PHE A 50 -14.65 7.32 3.00
N GLY A 51 -15.68 6.75 3.63
CA GLY A 51 -16.52 5.71 3.05
C GLY A 51 -17.63 6.23 2.12
N LEU A 52 -18.06 7.48 2.26
CA LEU A 52 -19.16 8.07 1.46
C LEU A 52 -18.71 9.10 0.41
N SER A 53 -17.41 9.41 0.33
CA SER A 53 -16.91 10.38 -0.66
C SER A 53 -16.51 9.67 -1.96
N GLU A 54 -17.33 9.79 -2.99
CA GLU A 54 -17.06 9.28 -4.34
C GLU A 54 -15.69 9.74 -4.87
N SER A 55 -15.35 11.02 -4.65
CA SER A 55 -14.05 11.59 -5.02
C SER A 55 -12.88 10.86 -4.36
N SER A 56 -13.01 10.49 -3.08
CA SER A 56 -11.96 9.75 -2.37
C SER A 56 -11.81 8.32 -2.88
N ALA A 57 -12.93 7.65 -3.18
CA ALA A 57 -12.92 6.32 -3.77
C ALA A 57 -12.28 6.31 -5.16
N ILE A 58 -12.56 7.33 -6.01
CA ILE A 58 -11.94 7.46 -7.33
C ILE A 58 -10.42 7.65 -7.22
N VAL A 59 -9.95 8.51 -6.33
CA VAL A 59 -8.51 8.75 -6.19
C VAL A 59 -7.81 7.52 -5.60
N LEU A 60 -8.37 6.90 -4.56
CA LEU A 60 -7.82 5.66 -4.01
C LEU A 60 -7.82 4.53 -5.05
N GLY A 61 -8.87 4.43 -5.86
CA GLY A 61 -8.95 3.47 -6.96
C GLY A 61 -7.90 3.71 -8.03
N LYS A 62 -7.62 4.96 -8.41
CA LYS A 62 -6.53 5.32 -9.34
C LYS A 62 -5.16 5.00 -8.78
N GLU A 63 -4.90 5.35 -7.52
CA GLU A 63 -3.64 5.04 -6.83
C GLU A 63 -3.43 3.53 -6.72
N TYR A 64 -4.47 2.80 -6.34
CA TYR A 64 -4.44 1.34 -6.27
C TYR A 64 -4.17 0.71 -7.65
N HIS A 65 -4.89 1.17 -8.68
CA HIS A 65 -4.65 0.72 -10.06
C HIS A 65 -3.21 0.96 -10.51
N PHE A 66 -2.65 2.15 -10.25
CA PHE A 66 -1.26 2.47 -10.59
C PHE A 66 -0.28 1.53 -9.90
N LYS A 67 -0.47 1.25 -8.60
CA LYS A 67 0.35 0.30 -7.84
C LYS A 67 0.26 -1.12 -8.41
N ARG A 68 -0.94 -1.58 -8.77
CA ARG A 68 -1.14 -2.89 -9.41
C ARG A 68 -0.39 -2.99 -10.74
N VAL A 69 -0.52 -1.99 -11.61
CA VAL A 69 0.19 -1.96 -12.90
C VAL A 69 1.70 -1.93 -12.69
N ARG A 70 2.17 -1.18 -11.67
CA ARG A 70 3.60 -1.17 -11.30
C ARG A 70 4.08 -2.54 -10.83
N ARG A 71 3.37 -3.22 -9.93
CA ARG A 71 3.70 -4.58 -9.49
C ARG A 71 3.71 -5.56 -10.67
N LEU A 72 2.74 -5.45 -11.58
CA LEU A 72 2.73 -6.25 -12.80
C LEU A 72 3.97 -5.98 -13.67
N SER A 73 4.41 -4.72 -13.79
CA SER A 73 5.60 -4.35 -14.57
C SER A 73 6.91 -4.90 -14.01
N GLU A 74 6.97 -5.23 -12.71
CA GLU A 74 8.14 -5.88 -12.09
C GLU A 74 8.35 -7.31 -12.61
N GLY A 75 7.32 -7.91 -13.23
CA GLY A 75 7.41 -9.19 -13.92
C GLY A 75 7.89 -9.13 -15.36
N PHE A 76 8.14 -7.95 -15.93
CA PHE A 76 8.59 -7.80 -17.32
C PHE A 76 10.12 -7.79 -17.43
N PHE A 77 10.62 -8.63 -18.32
CA PHE A 77 12.05 -8.78 -18.60
C PHE A 77 12.29 -8.67 -20.08
N GLN A 78 13.43 -8.08 -20.44
CA GLN A 78 13.90 -8.04 -21.81
C GLN A 78 15.05 -9.01 -21.99
N ARG A 79 14.98 -9.81 -23.06
CA ARG A 79 16.05 -10.70 -23.49
C ARG A 79 16.55 -10.27 -24.86
N GLU A 80 17.80 -9.85 -24.92
CA GLU A 80 18.44 -9.56 -26.20
C GLU A 80 18.96 -10.85 -26.83
N MET A 81 18.66 -11.05 -28.12
CA MET A 81 19.09 -12.21 -28.90
C MET A 81 19.71 -11.76 -30.22
N SER A 82 20.71 -12.50 -30.71
CA SER A 82 21.20 -12.28 -32.08
C SER A 82 20.11 -12.73 -33.07
N ARG A 83 19.95 -12.01 -34.18
CA ARG A 83 19.10 -12.45 -35.30
C ARG A 83 19.48 -13.84 -35.83
N VAL A 84 20.75 -14.25 -35.71
CA VAL A 84 21.19 -15.60 -36.11
C VAL A 84 20.48 -16.68 -35.29
N ASN A 85 20.10 -16.39 -34.04
CA ASN A 85 19.41 -17.35 -33.17
C ASN A 85 17.98 -17.68 -33.65
N LEU A 86 17.37 -16.82 -34.48
CA LEU A 86 16.09 -17.15 -35.15
C LEU A 86 16.24 -18.35 -36.09
N LEU A 87 17.45 -18.60 -36.59
CA LEU A 87 17.74 -19.62 -37.59
C LEU A 87 18.23 -20.92 -36.97
N THR A 88 18.84 -20.87 -35.78
CA THR A 88 19.55 -22.02 -35.19
C THR A 88 18.82 -22.75 -34.07
N ASN A 89 17.68 -22.22 -33.57
CA ASN A 89 16.92 -22.82 -32.46
C ASN A 89 17.74 -23.07 -31.17
N GLU A 90 18.95 -22.50 -31.05
CA GLU A 90 19.81 -22.62 -29.86
C GLU A 90 19.41 -21.60 -28.78
N SER A 91 18.18 -21.71 -28.27
CA SER A 91 17.66 -20.85 -27.22
C SER A 91 17.34 -21.65 -25.95
N TYR A 92 17.71 -21.12 -24.78
CA TYR A 92 17.19 -21.59 -23.48
C TYR A 92 15.68 -21.79 -23.56
N SER A 93 15.20 -22.88 -22.96
CA SER A 93 13.76 -23.12 -22.84
C SER A 93 13.15 -22.00 -21.98
N TYR A 94 11.96 -21.51 -22.37
CA TYR A 94 11.26 -20.50 -21.58
C TYR A 94 11.05 -20.94 -20.12
N ASN A 95 10.91 -22.25 -19.87
CA ASN A 95 10.81 -22.78 -18.52
C ASN A 95 12.08 -22.54 -17.69
N GLU A 96 13.26 -22.76 -18.28
CA GLU A 96 14.55 -22.54 -17.62
C GLU A 96 14.75 -21.05 -17.31
N LEU A 97 14.33 -20.18 -18.23
CA LEU A 97 14.40 -18.73 -18.01
C LEU A 97 13.46 -18.27 -16.91
N HIS A 98 12.24 -18.80 -16.87
CA HIS A 98 11.29 -18.53 -15.80
C HIS A 98 11.85 -18.93 -14.43
N GLU A 99 12.45 -20.12 -14.32
CA GLU A 99 13.09 -20.57 -13.08
C GLU A 99 14.28 -19.71 -12.68
N LEU A 100 15.12 -19.31 -13.65
CA LEU A 100 16.25 -18.43 -13.38
C LEU A 100 15.80 -17.08 -12.85
N VAL A 101 14.75 -16.50 -13.46
CA VAL A 101 14.16 -15.23 -13.03
C VAL A 101 13.52 -15.37 -11.64
N ARG A 102 12.73 -16.43 -11.39
CA ARG A 102 12.12 -16.73 -10.08
C ARG A 102 13.15 -16.81 -8.97
N ASN A 103 14.25 -17.50 -9.24
CA ASN A 103 15.32 -17.73 -8.25
C ASN A 103 16.35 -16.59 -8.21
N SER A 104 16.14 -15.52 -8.98
CA SER A 104 17.06 -14.39 -9.01
C SER A 104 17.00 -13.58 -7.70
N SER A 105 18.11 -12.94 -7.36
CA SER A 105 18.17 -12.01 -6.23
C SER A 105 17.25 -10.79 -6.40
N TYR A 106 16.82 -10.49 -7.64
CA TYR A 106 15.87 -9.43 -7.91
C TYR A 106 14.49 -9.79 -7.34
N TYR A 107 13.97 -10.97 -7.71
CA TYR A 107 12.65 -11.43 -7.26
C TYR A 107 12.61 -11.63 -5.74
N SER A 108 13.67 -12.21 -5.16
CA SER A 108 13.76 -12.41 -3.71
C SER A 108 13.81 -11.09 -2.90
N ARG A 109 14.06 -9.95 -3.56
CA ARG A 109 14.16 -8.63 -2.93
C ARG A 109 13.05 -7.67 -3.35
N LEU A 110 12.04 -8.15 -4.09
CA LEU A 110 10.86 -7.35 -4.42
C LEU A 110 10.17 -6.89 -3.14
N LEU A 111 10.02 -5.58 -2.98
CA LEU A 111 9.39 -5.02 -1.80
C LEU A 111 7.87 -5.18 -1.89
N PRO A 112 7.18 -5.48 -0.77
CA PRO A 112 5.72 -5.50 -0.72
C PRO A 112 5.15 -4.12 -1.06
N LEU A 113 3.95 -4.06 -1.67
CA LEU A 113 3.31 -2.77 -1.92
C LEU A 113 2.81 -2.21 -0.58
N THR A 114 2.82 -0.89 -0.43
CA THR A 114 2.28 -0.21 0.77
C THR A 114 0.79 -0.53 0.99
N ILE A 115 0.08 -0.82 -0.10
CA ILE A 115 -1.31 -1.29 -0.11
C ILE A 115 -1.33 -2.41 -1.14
N GLU A 116 -1.52 -3.64 -0.70
CA GLU A 116 -1.69 -4.81 -1.57
C GLU A 116 -3.01 -5.51 -1.27
N CYS A 117 -3.66 -5.97 -2.32
CA CYS A 117 -4.67 -7.01 -2.25
C CYS A 117 -4.03 -8.25 -2.86
N VAL A 118 -3.54 -9.16 -2.00
CA VAL A 118 -2.79 -10.35 -2.44
C VAL A 118 -3.55 -11.16 -3.49
N GLU A 119 -4.88 -11.23 -3.37
CA GLU A 119 -5.75 -11.94 -4.30
C GLU A 119 -5.73 -11.33 -5.73
N LEU A 120 -5.63 -10.00 -5.85
CA LEU A 120 -5.66 -9.29 -7.13
C LEU A 120 -4.27 -8.93 -7.67
N ASP A 121 -3.32 -8.63 -6.79
CA ASP A 121 -1.98 -8.16 -7.13
C ASP A 121 -0.96 -9.32 -7.26
N GLY A 122 -1.28 -10.48 -6.69
CA GLY A 122 -0.43 -11.66 -6.63
C GLY A 122 0.72 -11.54 -5.61
N VAL A 123 1.21 -12.69 -5.18
CA VAL A 123 2.50 -12.80 -4.48
C VAL A 123 3.64 -12.92 -5.49
N PRO A 124 4.91 -12.67 -5.11
CA PRO A 124 6.05 -12.89 -6.01
C PRO A 124 6.03 -14.28 -6.68
N ASP A 125 5.57 -15.31 -5.96
CA ASP A 125 5.44 -16.69 -6.44
C ASP A 125 4.26 -16.94 -7.40
N THR A 126 3.39 -15.97 -7.60
CA THR A 126 2.28 -16.05 -8.56
C THR A 126 2.33 -14.90 -9.57
N LEU A 127 3.30 -13.99 -9.45
CA LEU A 127 3.48 -12.88 -10.38
C LEU A 127 3.85 -13.46 -11.76
N PRO A 128 3.16 -13.05 -12.83
CA PRO A 128 3.49 -13.50 -14.17
C PRO A 128 4.86 -12.95 -14.56
N ILE A 129 5.72 -13.83 -15.06
CA ILE A 129 6.98 -13.46 -15.68
C ILE A 129 6.73 -13.37 -17.18
N ILE A 130 7.01 -12.20 -17.75
CA ILE A 130 6.84 -11.90 -19.17
C ILE A 130 8.21 -11.55 -19.72
N ILE A 131 8.65 -12.32 -20.72
CA ILE A 131 9.96 -12.14 -21.36
C ILE A 131 9.72 -11.63 -22.78
N GLU A 132 10.17 -10.41 -23.04
CA GLU A 132 10.18 -9.81 -24.37
C GLU A 132 11.54 -10.05 -25.04
N GLU A 133 11.53 -10.68 -26.21
CA GLU A 133 12.75 -10.92 -26.98
C GLU A 133 13.01 -9.78 -27.96
N ILE A 134 14.21 -9.20 -27.87
CA ILE A 134 14.68 -8.15 -28.77
C ILE A 134 15.82 -8.71 -29.62
N TYR A 135 15.60 -8.74 -30.92
CA TYR A 135 16.54 -9.30 -31.88
C TYR A 135 17.46 -8.19 -32.43
N LEU A 136 18.73 -8.26 -32.04
CA LEU A 136 19.76 -7.30 -32.42
C LEU A 136 20.36 -7.66 -33.80
N SER A 137 20.77 -6.65 -34.57
CA SER A 137 21.61 -6.84 -35.76
C SER A 137 23.03 -7.26 -35.36
N ASP A 138 23.76 -7.91 -36.27
CA ASP A 138 25.07 -8.52 -36.00
C ASP A 138 26.15 -7.55 -35.47
N GLU A 139 25.92 -6.24 -35.60
CA GLU A 139 26.80 -5.17 -35.09
C GLU A 139 26.61 -4.87 -33.59
N GLN A 140 25.55 -5.39 -32.97
CA GLN A 140 25.20 -5.15 -31.56
C GLN A 140 25.35 -6.45 -30.75
N LYS A 141 26.24 -6.44 -29.74
CA LYS A 141 26.40 -7.58 -28.83
C LYS A 141 25.23 -7.67 -27.85
N PRO A 142 24.63 -8.86 -27.65
CA PRO A 142 23.55 -9.02 -26.67
C PRO A 142 24.07 -8.77 -25.26
N SER A 143 23.38 -7.92 -24.52
CA SER A 143 23.57 -7.68 -23.10
C SER A 143 22.88 -8.77 -22.26
N LYS A 144 23.29 -8.95 -21.00
CA LYS A 144 22.63 -9.88 -20.07
C LYS A 144 21.13 -9.52 -19.94
N MET A 145 20.27 -10.50 -19.66
CA MET A 145 18.86 -10.25 -19.35
C MET A 145 18.73 -9.24 -18.21
N LEU A 146 17.97 -8.18 -18.45
CA LEU A 146 17.76 -7.09 -17.51
C LEU A 146 16.26 -6.91 -17.27
N PRO A 147 15.86 -6.53 -16.04
CA PRO A 147 14.51 -6.05 -15.80
C PRO A 147 14.20 -4.88 -16.74
N SER A 148 13.02 -4.89 -17.35
CA SER A 148 12.61 -3.81 -18.24
C SER A 148 12.60 -2.51 -17.45
N SER A 149 13.37 -1.50 -17.88
CA SER A 149 13.36 -0.17 -17.25
C SER A 149 12.12 0.60 -17.68
N VAL A 150 10.94 0.10 -17.30
CA VAL A 150 9.69 0.85 -17.50
C VAL A 150 9.71 2.04 -16.55
N LYS A 151 10.12 3.19 -17.07
CA LYS A 151 9.94 4.48 -16.39
C LYS A 151 8.44 4.80 -16.38
N MET A 152 7.70 4.21 -15.45
CA MET A 152 6.36 4.71 -15.14
C MET A 152 6.55 6.12 -14.60
N LYS A 153 6.03 7.12 -15.32
CA LYS A 153 5.93 8.48 -14.78
C LYS A 153 5.19 8.36 -13.46
N THR A 154 5.86 8.67 -12.36
CA THR A 154 5.16 8.98 -11.10
C THR A 154 4.14 10.06 -11.45
N PRO A 155 2.86 9.92 -11.07
CA PRO A 155 1.90 10.99 -11.27
C PRO A 155 2.52 12.26 -10.70
N SER A 156 2.82 13.21 -11.60
CA SER A 156 3.36 14.53 -11.25
C SER A 156 2.55 15.07 -10.09
N ALA A 157 3.24 15.54 -9.04
CA ALA A 157 2.68 16.10 -7.82
C ALA A 157 1.28 16.70 -8.04
N TYR A 158 0.25 15.96 -7.61
CA TYR A 158 -1.14 16.43 -7.66
C TYR A 158 -1.28 17.49 -6.56
N ASN A 159 -1.01 18.75 -6.91
CA ASN A 159 -1.26 19.91 -6.04
C ASN A 159 -2.75 20.07 -5.71
N ASP A 160 -3.64 19.39 -6.44
CA ASP A 160 -5.06 19.26 -6.16
C ASP A 160 -5.41 17.82 -5.74
N ASN A 161 -4.80 17.31 -4.65
CA ASN A 161 -5.15 16.00 -4.15
C ASN A 161 -6.42 16.10 -3.28
N PRO A 162 -7.61 15.68 -3.75
CA PRO A 162 -8.84 15.75 -2.97
C PRO A 162 -8.75 14.87 -1.72
N LEU A 163 -7.90 13.83 -1.69
CA LEU A 163 -7.63 13.09 -0.45
C LEU A 163 -6.93 13.95 0.59
N LEU A 164 -6.05 14.85 0.18
CA LEU A 164 -5.38 15.76 1.11
C LEU A 164 -6.40 16.72 1.73
N GLN A 165 -7.36 17.22 0.93
CA GLN A 165 -8.45 18.04 1.45
C GLN A 165 -9.39 17.25 2.37
N VAL A 166 -9.74 16.00 2.02
CA VAL A 166 -10.57 15.12 2.84
C VAL A 166 -9.86 14.79 4.18
N VAL A 167 -8.56 14.50 4.16
CA VAL A 167 -7.76 14.25 5.36
C VAL A 167 -7.63 15.51 6.22
N GLN A 168 -7.40 16.67 5.61
CA GLN A 168 -7.37 17.94 6.34
C GLN A 168 -8.73 18.27 6.95
N ASN A 169 -9.83 17.98 6.25
CA ASN A 169 -11.19 18.18 6.76
C ASN A 169 -11.52 17.19 7.89
N PHE A 170 -11.12 15.92 7.77
CA PHE A 170 -11.24 14.94 8.84
C PHE A 170 -10.49 15.40 10.08
N SER A 171 -9.22 15.78 9.93
CA SER A 171 -8.38 16.29 11.04
C SER A 171 -8.98 17.53 11.71
N LYS A 172 -9.46 18.50 10.91
CA LYS A 172 -10.17 19.69 11.42
C LYS A 172 -11.46 19.34 12.15
N ASN A 173 -12.22 18.37 11.67
CA ASN A 173 -13.48 17.96 12.30
C ASN A 173 -13.24 17.10 13.55
N LEU A 174 -12.18 16.30 13.58
CA LEU A 174 -11.74 15.55 14.77
C LEU A 174 -11.38 16.50 15.93
N MET A 175 -10.77 17.64 15.61
CA MET A 175 -10.40 18.68 16.59
C MET A 175 -11.59 19.51 17.07
N LYS A 176 -12.75 19.44 16.40
CA LYS A 176 -13.99 20.14 16.78
C LYS A 176 -14.99 19.25 17.53
N GLY A 177 -14.91 17.94 17.39
CA GLY A 177 -15.83 16.96 17.99
C GLY A 177 -15.33 16.30 19.29
N ILE A 178 -14.14 16.68 19.77
CA ILE A 178 -13.50 16.29 21.04
C ILE A 178 -13.03 17.57 21.73
#